data_AF-A0A537NBT7-F1
#
_entry.id   AF-A0A537NBT7-F1
#
_cell.length_a   1.000
_cell.length_b   1.000
_cell.length_c   1.000
_cell.angle_alpha   90.00
_cell.angle_beta   90.00
_cell.angle_gamma   90.00
#
_symmetry.space_group_name_H-M   'P 1'
#
loop_
_entity.id
_entity.type
_entity.pdbx_description
1 polymer ?
#
loop_
_entity_poly.entity_id
_entity_poly.type
_entity_poly.pdbx_seq_one_letter_code
_entity_poly.pdbx_strand_id
1 'polypeptide(L)'
;MAVAPAVHAQTSTTTKSEANSVWEKVKGSWNQAKGAVKEQWGKLTDDDLLEIQGRRDQLVGKIQTRYGISQEEAEAQVSGWEHKYKSM
;
A
#
# COMPACT_ATOMS: atom_id res chain seq x y z
N MET A 1 -25.40 -4.76 42.62
CA MET A 1 -24.09 -5.42 42.71
C MET A 1 -24.18 -6.68 41.86
N ALA A 2 -23.45 -6.96 40.81
CA ALA A 2 -22.36 -6.30 40.10
C ALA A 2 -22.57 -6.56 38.61
N VAL A 3 -22.51 -5.53 37.77
CA VAL A 3 -22.38 -5.70 36.32
C VAL A 3 -20.88 -5.62 36.05
N ALA A 4 -20.27 -6.78 35.81
CA ALA A 4 -18.94 -6.85 35.23
C ALA A 4 -19.05 -6.42 33.76
N PRO A 5 -18.36 -5.37 33.30
CA PRO A 5 -18.22 -5.17 31.87
C PRO A 5 -17.29 -6.27 31.35
N ALA A 6 -17.87 -7.21 30.60
CA ALA A 6 -17.11 -8.14 29.79
C ALA A 6 -16.23 -7.31 28.84
N VAL A 7 -14.93 -7.27 29.14
CA VAL A 7 -13.89 -6.85 28.23
C VAL A 7 -13.89 -7.85 27.08
N HIS A 8 -14.75 -7.62 26.10
CA HIS A 8 -14.58 -8.21 24.78
C HIS A 8 -13.41 -7.49 24.13
N ALA A 9 -12.19 -7.92 24.47
CA ALA A 9 -10.98 -7.69 23.71
C ALA A 9 -11.13 -8.39 22.35
N GLN A 10 -11.92 -7.80 21.46
CA GLN A 10 -11.91 -8.12 20.04
C GLN A 10 -10.90 -7.21 19.36
N THR A 11 -9.63 -7.38 19.68
CA THR A 11 -8.53 -6.71 18.97
C THR A 11 -7.58 -7.76 18.44
N SER A 12 -8.07 -8.65 17.59
CA SER A 12 -7.24 -9.65 16.89
C SER A 12 -7.98 -10.22 15.68
N THR A 13 -8.20 -9.44 14.60
CA THR A 13 -8.42 -9.95 13.22
C THR A 13 -8.78 -8.85 12.19
N THR A 14 -7.98 -7.79 11.98
CA THR A 14 -8.24 -6.91 10.79
C THR A 14 -6.99 -6.32 10.13
N THR A 15 -5.88 -7.05 10.08
CA THR A 15 -4.64 -6.51 9.47
C THR A 15 -4.40 -6.93 8.01
N LYS A 16 -5.41 -7.49 7.33
CA LYS A 16 -5.32 -7.86 5.89
C LYS A 16 -6.47 -7.33 5.04
N SER A 17 -7.58 -6.92 5.66
CA SER A 17 -8.78 -6.44 4.98
C SER A 17 -8.81 -4.91 4.76
N GLU A 18 -8.07 -4.13 5.56
CA GLU A 18 -8.04 -2.67 5.44
C GLU A 18 -7.07 -2.15 4.38
N ALA A 19 -5.92 -2.80 4.19
CA ALA A 19 -4.98 -2.46 3.11
C ALA A 19 -5.64 -2.63 1.73
N ASN A 20 -6.52 -3.63 1.60
CA ASN A 20 -7.32 -3.84 0.40
C ASN A 20 -8.21 -2.62 0.08
N SER A 21 -8.79 -1.95 1.09
CA SER A 21 -9.64 -0.77 0.87
C SER A 21 -8.90 0.52 0.49
N VAL A 22 -7.60 0.64 0.79
CA VAL A 22 -6.78 1.80 0.37
C VAL A 22 -6.26 1.56 -1.03
N TRP A 23 -5.73 0.36 -1.28
CA TRP A 23 -5.20 0.01 -2.59
C TRP A 23 -6.27 0.06 -3.68
N GLU A 24 -7.50 -0.38 -3.41
CA GLU A 24 -8.60 -0.30 -4.38
C GLU A 24 -8.93 1.16 -4.77
N LYS A 25 -8.76 2.12 -3.85
CA LYS A 25 -8.88 3.56 -4.18
C LYS A 25 -7.74 4.05 -5.05
N VAL A 26 -6.51 3.63 -4.72
CA VAL A 26 -5.31 3.94 -5.52
C VAL A 26 -5.47 3.39 -6.94
N LYS A 27 -5.97 2.16 -7.08
CA LYS A 27 -6.24 1.51 -8.36
C LYS A 27 -7.32 2.25 -9.15
N GLY A 28 -8.43 2.61 -8.51
CA GLY A 28 -9.49 3.42 -9.13
C GLY A 28 -9.04 4.81 -9.58
N SER A 29 -8.10 5.41 -8.85
CA SER A 29 -7.52 6.73 -9.13
C SER A 29 -6.07 6.65 -9.63
N TRP A 30 -5.69 5.56 -10.30
CA TRP A 30 -4.27 5.28 -10.61
C TRP A 30 -3.62 6.38 -11.43
N ASN A 31 -4.37 7.02 -12.34
CA ASN A 31 -3.87 8.13 -13.14
C ASN A 31 -3.44 9.34 -12.31
N GLN A 32 -4.05 9.58 -11.16
CA GLN A 32 -3.64 10.63 -10.23
C GLN A 32 -2.56 10.12 -9.27
N ALA A 33 -2.72 8.89 -8.76
CA ALA A 33 -1.78 8.28 -7.84
C ALA A 33 -0.39 8.04 -8.44
N LYS A 34 -0.28 7.72 -9.74
CA LYS A 34 1.00 7.47 -10.42
C LYS A 34 1.98 8.65 -10.31
N GLY A 35 1.49 9.89 -10.21
CA GLY A 35 2.34 11.06 -9.98
C GLY A 35 3.03 10.97 -8.61
N ALA A 36 2.26 10.75 -7.55
CA ALA A 36 2.78 10.57 -6.20
C ALA A 36 3.68 9.33 -6.07
N VAL A 37 3.38 8.24 -6.80
CA VAL A 37 4.24 7.06 -6.90
C VAL A 37 5.57 7.42 -7.57
N LYS A 38 5.56 8.19 -8.67
CA LYS A 38 6.78 8.66 -9.35
C LYS A 38 7.63 9.55 -8.46
N GLU A 39 6.99 10.44 -7.69
CA GLU A 39 7.69 11.29 -6.72
C GLU A 39 8.32 10.48 -5.59
N GLN A 40 7.62 9.47 -5.07
CA GLN A 40 8.14 8.59 -4.03
C GLN A 40 9.28 7.69 -4.54
N TRP A 41 9.11 7.12 -5.74
CA TRP A 41 10.06 6.23 -6.37
C TRP A 41 10.57 6.81 -7.68
N GLY A 42 11.44 7.82 -7.60
CA GLY A 42 12.01 8.50 -8.77
C GLY A 42 12.79 7.61 -9.76
N LYS A 43 13.14 6.36 -9.40
CA LYS A 43 13.72 5.39 -10.35
C LYS A 43 12.67 4.68 -11.21
N LEU A 44 11.39 4.75 -10.85
CA LEU A 44 10.29 4.24 -11.68
C LEU A 44 10.06 5.21 -12.83
N THR A 45 10.03 4.68 -14.05
CA THR A 45 9.75 5.44 -15.27
C THR A 45 8.24 5.52 -15.52
N ASP A 46 7.81 6.46 -16.37
CA ASP A 46 6.40 6.53 -16.78
C ASP A 46 5.91 5.22 -17.40
N ASP A 47 6.79 4.50 -18.11
CA ASP A 47 6.51 3.18 -18.66
C ASP A 47 6.27 2.12 -17.57
N ASP A 48 7.10 2.08 -16.53
CA ASP A 48 6.87 1.18 -15.38
C ASP A 48 5.52 1.46 -14.72
N LEU A 49 5.16 2.74 -14.55
CA LEU A 49 3.89 3.15 -13.94
C LEU A 49 2.68 2.81 -14.83
N LEU A 50 2.86 2.85 -16.14
CA LEU A 50 1.86 2.40 -17.11
C LEU A 50 1.70 0.88 -17.09
N GLU A 51 2.77 0.12 -16.89
CA GLU A 51 2.72 -1.35 -16.77
C GLU A 51 2.08 -1.78 -15.43
N ILE A 52 2.38 -1.06 -14.34
CA ILE A 52 1.85 -1.36 -13.00
C ILE A 52 0.31 -1.31 -12.99
N GLN A 53 -0.32 -0.36 -13.71
CA GLN A 53 -1.78 -0.20 -13.81
C GLN A 53 -2.52 -0.26 -12.44
N GLY A 54 -1.91 0.28 -11.38
CA GLY A 54 -2.50 0.23 -10.04
C GLY A 54 -2.56 -1.18 -9.46
N ARG A 55 -1.69 -2.10 -9.87
CA ARG A 55 -1.51 -3.42 -9.25
C ARG A 55 -0.38 -3.39 -8.23
N ARG A 56 -0.70 -3.68 -6.97
CA ARG A 56 0.25 -3.59 -5.85
C ARG A 56 1.47 -4.48 -6.07
N ASP A 57 1.24 -5.72 -6.48
CA ASP A 57 2.28 -6.71 -6.71
C ASP A 57 3.26 -6.27 -7.82
N GLN A 58 2.73 -5.61 -8.87
CA GLN A 58 3.56 -5.07 -9.94
C GLN A 58 4.42 -3.90 -9.44
N LEU A 59 3.85 -3.01 -8.62
CA LEU A 59 4.61 -1.93 -8.01
C LEU A 59 5.77 -2.47 -7.16
N VAL A 60 5.49 -3.46 -6.30
CA VAL A 60 6.50 -4.14 -5.49
C VAL A 60 7.60 -4.76 -6.36
N GLY A 61 7.23 -5.51 -7.41
CA GLY A 61 8.20 -6.15 -8.30
C GLY A 61 9.07 -5.15 -9.09
N LYS A 62 8.49 -4.03 -9.53
CA LYS A 62 9.23 -2.95 -10.19
C LYS A 62 10.18 -2.25 -9.23
N ILE A 63 9.75 -1.96 -8.00
CA ILE A 63 10.62 -1.39 -6.96
C ILE A 63 11.79 -2.33 -6.66
N GLN A 64 11.51 -3.62 -6.46
CA GLN A 64 12.52 -4.64 -6.23
C GLN A 64 13.58 -4.63 -7.35
N THR A 65 13.15 -4.62 -8.60
CA THR A 65 14.04 -4.65 -9.77
C THR A 65 14.82 -3.34 -9.96
N ARG A 66 14.17 -2.18 -9.82
CA ARG A 66 14.76 -0.86 -10.07
C ARG A 66 15.70 -0.41 -8.94
N TYR A 67 15.40 -0.81 -7.72
CA TYR A 67 16.20 -0.45 -6.54
C TYR A 67 17.17 -1.56 -6.12
N GLY A 68 16.99 -2.80 -6.58
CA GLY A 68 17.83 -3.94 -6.20
C GLY A 68 17.67 -4.33 -4.72
N ILE A 69 16.46 -4.13 -4.17
CA ILE A 69 16.15 -4.40 -2.76
C ILE A 69 15.40 -5.72 -2.60
N SER A 70 15.24 -6.17 -1.35
CA SER A 70 14.46 -7.38 -1.06
C SER A 70 12.97 -7.15 -1.25
N GLN A 71 12.21 -8.23 -1.51
CA GLN A 71 10.75 -8.14 -1.61
C GLN A 71 10.12 -7.57 -0.33
N GLU A 72 10.57 -8.00 0.86
CA GLU A 72 10.10 -7.45 2.14
C GLU A 72 10.30 -5.94 2.25
N GLU A 73 11.45 -5.43 1.82
CA GLU A 73 11.71 -3.98 1.83
C GLU A 73 10.81 -3.23 0.84
N ALA A 74 10.61 -3.78 -0.35
CA ALA A 74 9.71 -3.20 -1.34
C ALA A 74 8.25 -3.19 -0.83
N GLU A 75 7.79 -4.29 -0.22
CA GLU A 75 6.47 -4.38 0.40
C GLU A 75 6.29 -3.40 1.56
N ALA A 76 7.32 -3.26 2.41
CA ALA A 76 7.31 -2.30 3.50
C ALA A 76 7.21 -0.85 2.99
N GLN A 77 7.95 -0.50 1.93
CA GLN A 77 7.87 0.82 1.31
C GLN A 77 6.48 1.09 0.70
N VAL A 78 5.91 0.11 -0.02
CA VAL A 78 4.57 0.24 -0.60
C VAL A 78 3.53 0.38 0.50
N SER A 79 3.58 -0.45 1.55
CA SER A 79 2.69 -0.35 2.73
C SER A 79 2.79 1.01 3.43
N GLY A 80 4.00 1.54 3.60
CA GLY A 80 4.21 2.87 4.18
C GLY A 80 3.61 3.98 3.32
N TRP A 81 3.75 3.88 2.00
CA TRP A 81 3.13 4.82 1.07
C TRP A 81 1.59 4.72 1.07
N GLU A 82 1.03 3.51 1.12
CA GLU A 82 -0.41 3.27 1.26
C GLU A 82 -0.96 3.96 2.51
N HIS A 83 -0.26 3.85 3.64
CA HIS A 83 -0.67 4.51 4.89
C HIS A 83 -0.62 6.04 4.78
N LYS A 84 0.44 6.58 4.16
CA LYS A 84 0.55 8.03 3.89
C LYS A 84 -0.60 8.52 3.00
N TYR A 85 -0.93 7.77 1.95
CA TYR A 85 -2.02 8.11 1.03
C TYR A 85 -3.41 8.05 1.69
N LYS A 86 -3.64 7.12 2.65
CA LYS A 86 -4.89 7.06 3.44
C LYS A 86 -5.08 8.29 4.34
N SER A 87 -3.98 8.90 4.80
CA SER A 87 -4.00 10.02 5.74
C SER A 87 -4.04 11.40 5.07
N MET A 88 -4.03 11.46 3.74
CA MET A 88 -4.21 12.68 2.94
C MET A 88 -5.69 12.84 2.59
#